data_AF-A0A954MX52-F1
#
_entry.id   AF-A0A954MX52-F1
#
_cell.length_a   1.000
_cell.length_b   1.000
_cell.length_c   1.000
_cell.angle_alpha   90.00
_cell.angle_beta   90.00
_cell.angle_gamma   90.00
#
_symmetry.space_group_name_H-M   'P 1'
#
loop_
_entity.id
_entity.type
_entity.pdbx_description
1 polymer ?
#
loop_
_entity_poly.entity_id
_entity_poly.type
_entity_poly.pdbx_seq_one_letter_code
_entity_poly.pdbx_strand_id
1 'polypeptide(L)'
;MSSSEIYDPYAITSQSIEEPPQSLFNALRRIGPGIILAGSIVGSGELILTTALGAKFGFQFLWLILFSCVIKVFVQIELGRFTLSSGKPLLVALNELGGPRCGANWQVWWFIIMLFATTVQLGAMTGGVALALNSAFPNVVPAIAPVFSAINPDWGTWLVGHAEH
;
A
#
# COMPACT_ATOMS: atom_id res chain seq x y z
N MET A 1 20.04 -42.67 -7.88
CA MET A 1 19.74 -41.99 -6.60
C MET A 1 19.39 -40.55 -6.95
N SER A 2 18.10 -40.20 -6.92
CA SER A 2 17.63 -38.85 -7.27
C SER A 2 17.93 -37.89 -6.14
N SER A 3 18.89 -36.98 -6.36
CA SER A 3 19.02 -35.78 -5.56
C SER A 3 17.79 -34.90 -5.83
N SER A 4 16.87 -34.84 -4.86
CA SER A 4 15.79 -33.86 -4.85
C SER A 4 16.40 -32.47 -4.93
N GLU A 5 16.36 -31.85 -6.09
CA GLU A 5 16.66 -30.43 -6.23
C GLU A 5 15.76 -29.69 -5.26
N ILE A 6 16.37 -29.11 -4.24
CA ILE A 6 15.70 -28.23 -3.30
C ILE A 6 15.27 -27.04 -4.15
N TYR A 7 14.00 -27.03 -4.56
CA TYR A 7 13.37 -25.92 -5.24
C TYR A 7 13.48 -24.70 -4.33
N ASP A 8 14.43 -23.83 -4.64
CA ASP A 8 14.59 -22.54 -3.98
C ASP A 8 13.76 -21.50 -4.75
N PRO A 9 12.59 -21.09 -4.22
CA PRO A 9 11.73 -20.11 -4.89
C PRO A 9 12.38 -18.72 -5.03
N TYR A 10 13.56 -18.49 -4.43
CA TYR A 10 14.32 -17.24 -4.55
C TYR A 10 15.53 -17.35 -5.48
N ALA A 11 15.82 -18.52 -6.05
CA ALA A 11 16.87 -18.67 -7.05
C ALA A 11 16.43 -18.00 -8.37
N ILE A 12 17.11 -16.91 -8.74
CA ILE A 12 16.90 -16.24 -10.03
C ILE A 12 17.45 -17.14 -11.14
N THR A 13 16.60 -17.98 -11.72
CA THR A 13 16.96 -18.81 -12.88
C THR A 13 17.22 -17.90 -14.08
N SER A 14 18.27 -18.19 -14.87
CA SER A 14 18.63 -17.44 -16.09
C SER A 14 17.49 -17.34 -17.13
N GLN A 15 16.44 -18.16 -17.00
CA GLN A 15 15.22 -18.11 -17.81
C GLN A 15 14.20 -17.02 -17.39
N SER A 16 14.34 -16.38 -16.21
CA SER A 16 13.44 -15.29 -15.77
C SER A 16 13.95 -13.88 -16.09
N ILE A 17 15.15 -13.79 -16.66
CA ILE A 17 15.78 -12.53 -17.06
C ILE A 17 15.22 -12.14 -18.42
N GLU A 18 14.16 -11.34 -18.40
CA GLU A 18 13.57 -10.83 -19.63
C GLU A 18 14.27 -9.55 -20.09
N GLU A 19 14.55 -9.47 -21.39
CA GLU A 19 15.19 -8.29 -21.97
C GLU A 19 14.31 -7.05 -21.79
N PRO A 20 14.91 -5.88 -21.48
CA PRO A 20 14.15 -4.65 -21.30
C PRO A 20 13.38 -4.33 -22.60
N PRO A 21 12.10 -3.95 -22.49
CA PRO A 21 11.27 -3.70 -23.67
C PRO A 21 11.89 -2.59 -24.52
N GLN A 22 12.29 -2.91 -25.75
CA GLN A 22 12.97 -1.96 -26.65
C GLN A 22 12.01 -0.95 -27.32
N SER A 23 10.70 -1.05 -27.06
CA SER A 23 9.67 -0.16 -27.62
C SER A 23 8.83 0.46 -26.50
N LEU A 24 8.54 1.76 -26.63
CA LEU A 24 7.68 2.53 -25.72
C LEU A 24 6.30 1.87 -25.53
N PHE A 25 5.78 1.20 -26.56
CA PHE A 25 4.51 0.49 -26.49
C PHE A 25 4.58 -0.79 -25.62
N ASN A 26 5.68 -1.54 -25.74
CA ASN A 26 5.93 -2.71 -24.90
C ASN A 26 6.20 -2.33 -23.44
N ALA A 27 6.84 -1.17 -23.22
CA ALA A 27 7.01 -0.60 -21.88
C ALA A 27 5.66 -0.20 -21.28
N LEU A 28 4.78 0.48 -22.04
CA LEU A 28 3.46 0.89 -21.57
C LEU A 28 2.58 -0.30 -21.16
N ARG A 29 2.67 -1.43 -21.89
CA ARG A 29 1.96 -2.67 -21.54
C ARG A 29 2.43 -3.27 -20.20
N ARG A 30 3.66 -3.00 -19.78
CA ARG A 30 4.23 -3.45 -18.49
C ARG A 30 3.97 -2.48 -17.33
N ILE A 31 3.46 -1.27 -17.58
CA ILE A 31 3.11 -0.28 -16.54
C ILE A 31 1.80 -0.63 -15.81
N GLY A 32 0.93 -1.44 -16.42
CA GLY A 32 -0.37 -1.86 -15.87
C GLY A 32 -0.38 -2.24 -14.38
N PRO A 33 0.45 -3.20 -13.92
CA PRO A 33 0.50 -3.57 -12.50
C PRO A 33 0.93 -2.42 -11.58
N GLY A 34 1.81 -1.53 -12.04
CA GLY A 34 2.24 -0.36 -11.27
C GLY A 34 1.12 0.67 -11.08
N ILE A 35 0.32 0.92 -12.12
CA ILE A 35 -0.84 1.81 -12.04
C ILE A 35 -1.91 1.23 -11.10
N ILE A 36 -2.18 -0.08 -11.18
CA ILE A 36 -3.14 -0.75 -10.30
C ILE A 36 -2.70 -0.61 -8.83
N LEU A 37 -1.42 -0.88 -8.56
CA LEU A 37 -0.85 -0.73 -7.22
C LEU A 37 -0.96 0.72 -6.72
N ALA A 38 -0.60 1.70 -7.56
CA ALA A 38 -0.70 3.12 -7.21
C ALA A 38 -2.15 3.54 -6.91
N GLY A 39 -3.12 3.08 -7.72
CA GLY A 39 -4.54 3.33 -7.49
C GLY A 39 -5.09 2.67 -6.22
N SER A 40 -4.52 1.53 -5.81
CA SER A 40 -4.93 0.84 -4.58
C SER A 40 -4.43 1.52 -3.30
N ILE A 41 -3.29 2.22 -3.37
CA ILE A 41 -2.67 2.87 -2.22
C ILE A 41 -3.22 4.29 -2.01
N VAL A 42 -3.51 5.01 -3.10
CA VAL A 42 -4.02 6.37 -3.02
C VAL A 42 -5.52 6.35 -2.67
N GLY A 43 -5.82 6.43 -1.37
CA GLY A 43 -7.19 6.47 -0.86
C GLY A 43 -7.86 7.84 -0.95
N SER A 44 -9.20 7.85 -0.94
CA SER A 44 -10.02 9.06 -0.93
C SER A 44 -9.70 9.99 0.25
N GLY A 45 -9.36 9.44 1.42
CA GLY A 45 -9.03 10.20 2.62
C GLY A 45 -7.78 11.08 2.48
N GLU A 46 -6.73 10.59 1.82
CA GLU A 46 -5.52 11.39 1.58
C GLU A 46 -5.80 12.55 0.61
N LEU A 47 -6.68 12.33 -0.38
CA LEU A 47 -7.08 13.33 -1.34
C LEU A 47 -7.97 14.41 -0.70
N ILE A 48 -8.92 14.02 0.16
CA ILE A 48 -9.75 14.94 0.96
C ILE A 48 -8.88 15.78 1.89
N LEU A 49 -7.92 15.16 2.59
CA LEU A 49 -7.05 15.90 3.49
C LEU A 49 -6.15 16.88 2.72
N THR A 50 -5.57 16.46 1.59
CA THR A 50 -4.74 17.31 0.74
C THR A 50 -5.52 18.51 0.21
N THR A 51 -6.76 18.30 -0.25
CA THR A 51 -7.64 19.38 -0.71
C THR A 51 -8.10 20.29 0.43
N ALA A 52 -8.39 19.75 1.62
CA ALA A 52 -8.73 20.53 2.80
C ALA A 52 -7.54 21.37 3.29
N LEU A 53 -6.32 20.83 3.29
CA LEU A 53 -5.10 21.60 3.56
C LEU A 53 -4.88 22.68 2.49
N GLY A 54 -5.07 22.35 1.22
CA GLY A 54 -5.01 23.32 0.13
C GLY A 54 -6.05 24.45 0.27
N ALA A 55 -7.26 24.14 0.74
CA ALA A 55 -8.29 25.14 1.01
C ALA A 55 -7.96 26.03 2.22
N LYS A 56 -7.36 25.46 3.27
CA LYS A 56 -6.99 26.22 4.49
C LYS A 56 -5.77 27.11 4.30
N PHE A 57 -4.76 26.63 3.58
CA PHE A 57 -3.47 27.31 3.46
C PHE A 57 -3.21 27.90 2.06
N GLY A 58 -4.16 27.74 1.14
CA GLY A 58 -4.04 28.21 -0.23
C GLY A 58 -2.88 27.57 -1.00
N PHE A 59 -2.37 28.29 -2.00
CA PHE A 59 -1.29 27.84 -2.88
C PHE A 59 0.12 27.90 -2.26
N GLN A 60 0.26 28.37 -1.01
CA GLN A 60 1.56 28.53 -0.36
C GLN A 60 2.31 27.19 -0.20
N PHE A 61 1.59 26.08 -0.05
CA PHE A 61 2.19 24.73 0.08
C PHE A 61 2.40 24.02 -1.27
N LEU A 62 1.94 24.58 -2.38
CA LEU A 62 2.00 23.90 -3.68
C LEU A 62 3.43 23.58 -4.10
N TRP A 63 4.37 24.51 -3.87
CA TRP A 63 5.78 24.29 -4.22
C TRP A 63 6.42 23.17 -3.38
N LEU A 64 6.03 23.02 -2.10
CA LEU A 64 6.50 21.93 -1.23
C LEU A 64 5.98 20.57 -1.71
N ILE A 65 4.72 20.50 -2.15
CA ILE A 65 4.13 19.27 -2.70
C ILE A 65 4.86 18.85 -3.98
N LEU A 66 5.11 19.79 -4.90
CA LEU A 66 5.86 19.51 -6.12
C LEU A 66 7.29 19.08 -5.82
N PHE A 67 7.97 19.78 -4.91
CA PHE A 67 9.33 19.45 -4.49
C PHE A 67 9.42 18.06 -3.85
N SER A 68 8.49 17.71 -2.96
CA SER A 68 8.42 16.38 -2.36
C SER A 68 8.14 15.29 -3.41
N CYS A 69 7.31 15.57 -4.42
CA CYS A 69 7.07 14.65 -5.52
C CYS A 69 8.33 14.38 -6.37
N VAL A 70 9.18 15.38 -6.55
CA VAL A 70 10.45 15.19 -7.26
C VAL A 70 11.39 14.33 -6.41
N ILE A 71 11.60 14.70 -5.15
CA ILE A 71 12.51 13.97 -4.25
C ILE A 71 12.08 12.51 -4.11
N LYS A 72 10.79 12.25 -3.87
CA LYS A 72 10.31 10.88 -3.63
C LYS A 72 10.57 9.98 -4.84
N VAL A 73 10.44 10.49 -6.06
CA VAL A 73 10.71 9.72 -7.29
C VAL A 73 12.19 9.35 -7.37
N PHE A 74 13.10 10.30 -7.13
CA PHE A 74 14.53 10.00 -7.11
C PHE A 74 14.89 8.97 -6.03
N VAL A 75 14.34 9.10 -4.83
CA VAL A 75 14.54 8.13 -3.76
C VAL A 75 14.02 6.75 -4.15
N GLN A 76 12.83 6.65 -4.75
CA GLN A 76 12.26 5.38 -5.22
C GLN A 76 13.12 4.73 -6.31
N ILE A 77 13.66 5.52 -7.25
CA ILE A 77 14.54 5.03 -8.32
C ILE A 77 15.84 4.47 -7.72
N GLU A 78 16.47 5.18 -6.78
CA GLU A 78 17.70 4.72 -6.14
C GLU A 78 17.49 3.47 -5.29
N LEU A 79 16.41 3.44 -4.49
CA LEU A 79 16.07 2.25 -3.71
C LEU A 79 15.76 1.05 -4.61
N GLY A 80 15.01 1.27 -5.70
CA GLY A 80 14.73 0.23 -6.69
C GLY A 80 16.01 -0.28 -7.35
N ARG A 81 16.88 0.63 -7.79
CA ARG A 81 18.18 0.29 -8.38
C ARG A 81 19.03 -0.51 -7.41
N PHE A 82 19.09 -0.11 -6.14
CA PHE A 82 19.80 -0.83 -5.09
C PHE A 82 19.27 -2.26 -4.92
N THR A 83 17.95 -2.44 -4.81
CA THR A 83 17.35 -3.77 -4.66
C THR A 83 17.60 -4.67 -5.87
N LEU A 84 17.58 -4.11 -7.08
CA LEU A 84 17.87 -4.83 -8.33
C LEU A 84 19.35 -5.18 -8.46
N SER A 85 20.26 -4.27 -8.10
CA SER A 85 21.70 -4.49 -8.23
C SER A 85 22.27 -5.43 -7.17
N SER A 86 21.77 -5.33 -5.94
CA SER A 86 22.29 -6.12 -4.82
C SER A 86 21.56 -7.45 -4.62
N GLY A 87 20.39 -7.63 -5.26
CA GLY A 87 19.55 -8.83 -5.08
C GLY A 87 19.01 -9.02 -3.66
N LYS A 88 19.22 -8.04 -2.78
CA LYS A 88 18.79 -8.06 -1.38
C LYS A 88 17.57 -7.15 -1.21
N PRO A 89 16.54 -7.58 -0.45
CA PRO A 89 15.42 -6.72 -0.14
C PRO A 89 15.89 -5.54 0.73
N LEU A 90 15.22 -4.38 0.56
CA LEU A 90 15.60 -3.15 1.26
C LEU A 90 15.66 -3.32 2.79
N LEU A 91 14.80 -4.18 3.35
CA LEU A 91 14.77 -4.47 4.78
C LEU A 91 16.08 -5.11 5.30
N VAL A 92 16.73 -5.94 4.48
CA VAL A 92 18.03 -6.53 4.81
C VAL A 92 19.11 -5.45 4.80
N ALA A 93 19.08 -4.54 3.83
CA ALA A 93 20.00 -3.39 3.81
C ALA A 93 19.79 -2.46 5.00
N LEU A 94 18.54 -2.21 5.41
CA LEU A 94 18.20 -1.49 6.63
C LEU A 94 18.72 -2.18 7.90
N ASN A 95 18.80 -3.51 7.91
CA ASN A 95 19.37 -4.26 9.03
C ASN A 95 20.91 -4.25 9.06
N GLU A 96 21.54 -4.15 7.88
CA GLU A 96 23.01 -4.06 7.71
C GLU A 96 23.55 -2.66 8.06
N LEU A 97 22.74 -1.60 7.94
CA LEU A 97 23.08 -0.23 8.34
C LEU A 97 23.59 -0.15 9.79
N GLY A 98 24.56 0.72 10.05
CA GLY A 98 25.09 0.96 11.40
C GLY A 98 24.06 1.65 12.30
N GLY A 99 23.95 1.22 13.56
CA GLY A 99 23.02 1.82 14.53
C GLY A 99 22.89 1.00 15.82
N PRO A 100 22.21 1.53 16.85
CA PRO A 100 21.91 0.79 18.07
C PRO A 100 21.06 -0.44 17.74
N ARG A 101 21.56 -1.62 18.14
CA ARG A 101 20.95 -2.92 17.86
C ARG A 101 20.31 -3.48 19.12
N CYS A 102 18.97 -3.57 19.13
CA CYS A 102 18.21 -4.34 20.12
C CYS A 102 17.66 -5.58 19.40
N GLY A 103 18.52 -6.60 19.22
CA GLY A 103 18.21 -7.83 18.45
C GLY A 103 18.24 -7.62 16.92
N ALA A 104 17.49 -6.63 16.42
CA ALA A 104 17.55 -6.12 15.06
C ALA A 104 17.95 -4.63 15.06
N ASN A 105 18.33 -4.09 13.90
CA ASN A 105 18.65 -2.66 13.80
C ASN A 105 17.43 -1.79 14.14
N TRP A 106 17.63 -0.65 14.78
CA TRP A 106 16.56 0.31 15.13
C TRP A 106 15.65 0.66 13.93
N GLN A 107 16.22 0.73 12.72
CA GLN A 107 15.47 1.01 11.49
C GLN A 107 14.46 -0.09 11.13
N VAL A 108 14.75 -1.35 11.47
CA VAL A 108 13.83 -2.48 11.25
C VAL A 108 12.64 -2.36 12.19
N TRP A 109 12.87 -1.99 13.46
CA TRP A 109 11.78 -1.71 14.40
C TRP A 109 10.89 -0.56 13.92
N TRP A 110 11.50 0.50 13.37
CA TRP A 110 10.76 1.61 12.80
C TRP A 110 9.93 1.20 11.57
N PHE A 111 10.49 0.33 10.73
CA PHE A 111 9.77 -0.26 9.60
C PHE A 111 8.57 -1.10 10.05
N ILE A 112 8.71 -1.91 11.10
CA ILE A 112 7.59 -2.71 11.66
C ILE A 112 6.49 -1.79 12.20
N ILE A 113 6.85 -0.72 12.91
CA ILE A 113 5.87 0.26 13.42
C ILE A 113 5.12 0.91 12.25
N MET A 114 5.84 1.32 11.20
CA MET A 114 5.22 1.88 9.99
C MET A 114 4.29 0.88 9.28
N LEU A 115 4.65 -0.41 9.28
CA LEU A 115 3.82 -1.46 8.71
C LEU A 115 2.50 -1.59 9.49
N PHE A 116 2.54 -1.58 10.83
CA PHE A 116 1.32 -1.55 11.65
C PHE A 116 0.48 -0.30 11.40
N ALA A 117 1.10 0.88 11.34
CA ALA A 117 0.41 2.13 11.05
C ALA A 117 -0.28 2.12 9.68
N THR A 118 0.36 1.52 8.67
CA THR A 118 -0.20 1.39 7.32
C THR A 118 -1.43 0.48 7.32
N THR A 119 -1.42 -0.62 8.09
CA THR A 119 -2.59 -1.50 8.23
C THR A 119 -3.78 -0.76 8.85
N VAL A 120 -3.54 0.10 9.85
CA VAL A 120 -4.59 0.95 10.43
C VAL A 120 -5.13 1.93 9.38
N GLN A 121 -4.25 2.49 8.55
CA GLN A 121 -4.64 3.41 7.49
C GLN A 121 -5.56 2.75 6.45
N LEU A 122 -5.23 1.53 6.01
CA LEU A 122 -6.07 0.74 5.11
C LEU A 122 -7.44 0.41 5.74
N GLY A 123 -7.48 0.16 7.05
CA GLY A 123 -8.72 -0.02 7.82
C GLY A 123 -9.58 1.25 7.81
N ALA A 124 -8.97 2.42 8.01
CA ALA A 124 -9.67 3.71 7.95
C ALA A 124 -10.23 4.01 6.55
N MET A 125 -9.48 3.71 5.49
CA MET A 125 -9.97 3.85 4.11
C MET A 125 -11.19 2.96 3.85
N THR A 126 -11.13 1.70 4.29
CA THR A 126 -12.23 0.74 4.15
C THR A 126 -13.48 1.20 4.92
N GLY A 127 -13.31 1.68 6.15
CA GLY A 127 -14.40 2.25 6.95
C GLY A 127 -15.02 3.50 6.32
N GLY A 128 -14.20 4.39 5.75
CA GLY A 128 -14.67 5.59 5.04
C GLY A 128 -15.51 5.25 3.81
N VAL A 129 -15.11 4.22 3.04
CA VAL A 129 -15.90 3.73 1.90
C VAL A 129 -17.23 3.13 2.36
N ALA A 130 -17.25 2.38 3.46
CA ALA A 130 -18.48 1.80 4.01
C ALA A 130 -19.49 2.88 4.43
N LEU A 131 -19.02 3.93 5.12
CA LEU A 131 -19.86 5.08 5.49
C LEU A 131 -20.41 5.82 4.27
N ALA A 132 -19.54 6.07 3.28
CA ALA A 132 -19.96 6.72 2.03
C ALA A 132 -21.02 5.88 1.30
N LEU A 133 -20.86 4.55 1.25
CA LEU A 133 -21.82 3.64 0.63
C LEU A 133 -23.18 3.66 1.35
N ASN A 134 -23.18 3.66 2.69
CA ASN A 134 -24.41 3.80 3.47
C ASN A 134 -25.13 5.12 3.17
N SER A 135 -24.37 6.22 3.11
CA SER A 135 -24.94 7.55 2.82
C SER A 135 -25.51 7.69 1.40
N ALA A 136 -24.90 7.00 0.41
CA ALA A 136 -25.34 7.03 -0.98
C ALA A 136 -26.51 6.09 -1.25
N PHE A 137 -26.58 4.96 -0.55
CA PHE A 137 -27.62 3.95 -0.73
C PHE A 137 -28.13 3.45 0.64
N PRO A 138 -29.11 4.15 1.25
CA PRO A 138 -29.61 3.80 2.58
C PRO A 138 -30.27 2.41 2.68
N ASN A 139 -30.59 1.78 1.54
CA ASN A 139 -31.14 0.43 1.48
C ASN A 139 -30.09 -0.70 1.48
N VAL A 140 -28.78 -0.38 1.42
CA VAL A 140 -27.72 -1.39 1.37
C VAL A 140 -27.53 -2.06 2.72
N VAL A 141 -27.55 -1.31 3.82
CA VAL A 141 -27.36 -1.87 5.18
C VAL A 141 -28.48 -2.83 5.58
N PRO A 142 -29.78 -2.51 5.35
CA PRO A 142 -30.86 -3.46 5.56
C PRO A 142 -30.76 -4.72 4.68
N ALA A 143 -30.24 -4.60 3.46
CA ALA A 143 -30.10 -5.72 2.51
C ALA A 143 -28.98 -6.70 2.88
N ILE A 144 -27.90 -6.23 3.51
CA ILE A 144 -26.76 -7.07 3.94
C ILE A 144 -26.89 -7.57 5.39
N ALA A 145 -27.69 -6.90 6.23
CA ALA A 145 -27.98 -7.30 7.61
C ALA A 145 -28.33 -8.80 7.78
N PRO A 146 -29.21 -9.42 6.95
CA PRO A 146 -29.53 -10.84 7.10
C PRO A 146 -28.36 -11.78 6.78
N VAL A 147 -27.40 -11.35 5.95
CA VAL A 147 -26.19 -12.13 5.64
C VAL A 147 -25.22 -12.11 6.81
N PHE A 148 -25.05 -10.96 7.46
CA PHE A 148 -24.20 -10.84 8.64
C PHE A 148 -24.81 -11.49 9.88
N SER A 149 -26.14 -11.44 10.05
CA SER A 149 -26.83 -12.16 11.14
C SER A 149 -26.70 -13.68 11.05
N ALA A 150 -26.45 -14.22 9.84
CA ALA A 150 -26.18 -15.64 9.65
C ALA A 150 -24.79 -16.07 10.14
N ILE A 151 -23.84 -15.13 10.25
CA ILE A 151 -22.48 -15.37 10.74
C ILE A 151 -22.40 -15.12 12.26
N ASN A 152 -22.99 -14.03 12.74
CA ASN A 152 -23.16 -13.76 14.16
C ASN A 152 -24.45 -12.95 14.37
N PRO A 153 -25.42 -13.43 15.16
CA PRO A 153 -26.68 -12.73 15.40
C PRO A 153 -26.52 -11.28 15.89
N ASP A 154 -25.49 -11.02 16.70
CA ASP A 154 -25.23 -9.70 17.29
C ASP A 154 -24.72 -8.69 16.25
N TRP A 155 -24.14 -9.16 15.14
CA TRP A 155 -23.60 -8.28 14.10
C TRP A 155 -24.70 -7.72 13.21
N GLY A 156 -25.76 -8.51 12.96
CA GLY A 156 -26.91 -8.05 12.19
C GLY A 156 -27.70 -6.97 12.93
N THR A 157 -27.92 -7.14 14.24
CA THR A 157 -28.61 -6.14 15.08
C THR A 157 -27.77 -4.88 15.28
N TRP A 158 -26.45 -5.01 15.43
CA TRP A 158 -25.53 -3.87 15.51
C TRP A 158 -25.50 -3.04 14.22
N LEU A 159 -25.49 -3.68 13.05
CA LEU A 159 -25.48 -3.00 11.75
C LEU A 159 -26.78 -2.22 11.49
N VAL A 160 -27.94 -2.80 11.84
CA VAL A 160 -29.23 -2.09 11.72
C VAL A 160 -29.31 -0.93 12.71
N GLY A 161 -28.83 -1.12 13.94
CA GLY A 161 -28.81 -0.06 14.96
C GLY A 161 -27.87 1.11 14.67
N HIS A 162 -26.79 0.90 13.90
CA HIS A 162 -25.86 1.95 13.47
C HIS A 162 -26.17 2.51 12.07
N ALA A 163 -27.19 1.98 11.36
CA ALA A 163 -27.61 2.50 10.06
C ALA A 163 -28.46 3.78 10.17
N GLU A 164 -29.07 4.01 11.35
CA GLU A 164 -30.02 5.11 11.60
C GLU A 164 -29.37 6.42 12.06
N HIS A 165 -28.03 6.44 12.20
CA HIS A 165 -27.21 7.60 12.59
C HIS A 165 -26.07 7.84 11.60
#